data_AF-A0A3M6T4N0-F1
#
_entry.id   AF-A0A3M6T4N0-F1
#
_cell.length_a   1.000
_cell.length_b   1.000
_cell.length_c   1.000
_cell.angle_alpha   90.00
_cell.angle_beta   90.00
_cell.angle_gamma   90.00
#
_symmetry.space_group_name_H-M   'P 1'
#
loop_
_entity.id
_entity.type
_entity.pdbx_description
1 polymer ?
#
loop_
_entity_poly.entity_id
_entity_poly.type
_entity_poly.pdbx_seq_one_letter_code
_entity_poly.pdbx_strand_id
1 'polypeptide(L)'
;MFQVADSESTQRTSTGLWIKTMSSPSKQNYCTLPAKKSALKETVDLLRRQAKMQRMKVSRTAEEIMNYCLENAQDDCLLQGIPAGGNPYKEGKNCPVM
;
A
#
# COMPACT_ATOMS: atom_id res chain seq x y z
N MET A 1 -18.22 -4.52 -18.79
CA MET A 1 -17.98 -5.98 -18.75
C MET A 1 -16.51 -6.19 -19.06
N PHE A 2 -15.69 -6.36 -18.02
CA PHE A 2 -14.25 -6.60 -18.16
C PHE A 2 -14.03 -8.06 -18.51
N GLN A 3 -13.27 -8.33 -19.56
CA GLN A 3 -12.75 -9.67 -19.86
C GLN A 3 -11.23 -9.55 -19.92
N VAL A 4 -10.57 -9.96 -18.83
CA VAL A 4 -9.13 -10.24 -18.81
C VAL A 4 -8.99 -11.70 -19.21
N ALA A 5 -8.36 -11.95 -20.34
CA ALA A 5 -7.94 -13.28 -20.75
C ALA A 5 -6.49 -13.48 -20.28
N ASP A 6 -6.31 -14.10 -19.11
CA ASP A 6 -5.01 -14.61 -18.69
C ASP A 6 -4.79 -15.98 -19.35
N SER A 7 -3.82 -16.04 -20.27
CA SER A 7 -3.39 -17.27 -20.93
C SER A 7 -2.50 -18.10 -20.00
N GLU A 8 -3.08 -19.00 -19.19
CA GLU A 8 -2.33 -20.04 -18.47
C GLU A 8 -1.92 -21.17 -19.43
N SER A 9 -0.64 -21.26 -19.81
CA SER A 9 -0.14 -22.41 -20.58
C SER A 9 0.08 -23.62 -19.66
N THR A 10 -0.94 -24.48 -19.57
CA THR A 10 -0.83 -25.77 -18.88
C THR A 10 -0.24 -26.80 -19.85
N GLN A 11 0.98 -27.29 -19.57
CA GLN A 11 1.61 -28.33 -20.39
C GLN A 11 1.56 -29.68 -19.66
N ARG A 12 1.14 -30.72 -20.39
CA ARG A 12 1.10 -32.11 -19.90
C ARG A 12 2.45 -32.77 -20.21
N THR A 13 3.09 -33.32 -19.19
CA THR A 13 4.36 -34.06 -19.36
C THR A 13 4.11 -35.47 -19.89
N SER A 14 5.14 -36.14 -20.42
CA SER A 14 4.97 -37.48 -21.03
C SER A 14 4.52 -38.57 -20.04
N THR A 15 4.66 -38.31 -18.73
CA THR A 15 4.16 -39.17 -17.64
C THR A 15 2.71 -38.85 -17.23
N GLY A 16 2.04 -37.93 -17.93
CA GLY A 16 0.65 -37.56 -17.71
C GLY A 16 0.42 -36.58 -16.56
N LEU A 17 1.48 -36.09 -15.91
CA LEU A 17 1.37 -35.14 -14.80
C LEU A 17 1.22 -33.70 -15.32
N TRP A 18 0.24 -32.98 -14.75
CA TRP A 18 0.02 -31.57 -15.04
C TRP A 18 0.96 -30.70 -14.21
N ILE A 19 1.83 -29.96 -14.88
CA ILE A 19 2.70 -28.98 -14.21
C ILE A 19 2.23 -27.60 -14.65
N LYS A 20 1.70 -26.81 -13.72
CA LYS A 20 1.52 -25.37 -13.93
C LYS A 20 2.89 -24.72 -13.90
N THR A 21 3.29 -24.14 -15.02
CA THR A 21 4.46 -23.28 -15.04
C THR A 21 4.12 -22.01 -14.27
N MET A 22 4.53 -21.96 -13.00
CA MET A 22 4.44 -20.75 -12.19
C MET A 22 5.44 -19.74 -12.76
N SER A 23 4.96 -18.79 -13.56
CA SER A 23 5.76 -17.61 -13.88
C SER A 23 6.08 -16.88 -12.58
N SER A 24 7.37 -16.62 -12.31
CA SER A 24 7.82 -15.97 -11.08
C SER A 24 7.11 -14.62 -10.85
N PRO A 25 6.60 -14.32 -9.64
CA PRO A 25 5.94 -13.05 -9.35
C PRO A 25 6.96 -11.91 -9.09
N SER A 26 8.05 -11.83 -9.85
CA SER A 26 9.12 -10.84 -9.65
C SER A 26 9.13 -9.75 -10.73
N LYS A 27 7.95 -9.27 -11.12
CA LYS A 27 7.80 -8.00 -11.87
C LYS A 27 6.63 -7.18 -11.36
N GLN A 28 6.54 -7.02 -10.05
CA GLN A 28 5.77 -5.91 -9.49
C GLN A 28 6.75 -4.79 -9.12
N ASN A 29 6.66 -3.69 -9.87
CA ASN A 29 7.03 -2.32 -9.46
C ASN A 29 8.38 -1.70 -9.88
N TYR A 30 9.13 -2.26 -10.84
CA TYR A 30 10.13 -1.48 -11.58
C TYR A 30 9.72 -1.34 -13.04
N CYS A 31 9.01 -0.24 -13.31
CA CYS A 31 8.96 0.44 -14.60
C CYS A 31 8.79 -0.49 -15.82
N THR A 32 7.60 -1.08 -15.99
CA THR A 32 7.23 -1.65 -17.29
C THR A 32 7.25 -0.50 -18.30
N LEU A 33 8.27 -0.47 -19.17
CA LEU A 33 8.36 0.52 -20.24
C LEU A 33 7.06 0.42 -21.06
N PRO A 34 6.31 1.51 -21.22
CA PRO A 34 5.07 1.44 -21.99
C PRO A 34 5.42 1.01 -23.42
N ALA A 35 4.92 -0.13 -23.88
CA ALA A 35 5.24 -0.69 -25.20
C ALA A 35 4.74 0.16 -26.38
N LYS A 36 4.14 1.34 -26.12
CA LYS A 36 3.53 2.24 -27.10
C LYS A 36 3.96 3.69 -26.85
N LYS A 37 4.35 4.41 -27.91
CA LYS A 37 4.82 5.81 -27.88
C LYS A 37 3.89 6.77 -27.12
N SER A 38 2.57 6.55 -27.16
CA SER A 38 1.58 7.38 -26.44
C SER A 38 1.73 7.27 -24.92
N ALA A 39 1.86 6.05 -24.40
CA ALA A 39 2.00 5.83 -22.95
C ALA A 39 3.37 6.28 -22.42
N LEU A 40 4.44 6.31 -23.25
CA LEU A 40 5.69 7.00 -22.87
C LEU A 40 5.47 8.51 -22.69
N LYS A 41 4.70 9.16 -23.57
CA LYS A 41 4.44 10.60 -23.48
C LYS A 41 3.68 10.93 -22.18
N GLU A 42 2.64 10.17 -21.89
CA GLU A 42 1.88 10.32 -20.64
C GLU A 42 2.76 10.14 -19.41
N THR A 43 3.65 9.14 -19.43
CA THR A 43 4.63 8.91 -18.35
C THR A 43 5.59 10.08 -18.20
N VAL A 44 6.13 10.61 -19.30
CA VAL A 44 7.02 11.78 -19.26
C VAL A 44 6.29 13.00 -18.70
N ASP A 45 5.02 13.20 -19.05
CA ASP A 45 4.23 14.32 -18.54
C ASP A 45 3.87 14.16 -17.06
N LEU A 46 3.68 12.92 -16.58
CA LEU A 46 3.59 12.62 -15.15
C LEU A 46 4.90 12.95 -14.42
N LEU A 47 6.03 12.48 -14.94
CA LEU A 47 7.35 12.71 -14.32
C LEU A 47 7.70 14.19 -14.29
N ARG A 48 7.40 14.95 -15.35
CA ARG A 48 7.57 16.41 -15.37
C ARG A 48 6.74 17.11 -14.31
N ARG A 49 5.50 16.65 -14.06
CA ARG A 49 4.65 17.19 -12.99
C ARG A 49 5.21 16.84 -11.61
N GLN A 50 5.59 15.59 -11.38
CA GLN A 50 6.17 15.14 -10.11
C GLN A 50 7.51 15.82 -9.80
N ALA A 51 8.35 16.06 -10.80
CA ALA A 51 9.63 16.73 -10.65
C ALA A 51 9.47 18.20 -10.20
N LYS A 52 8.39 18.86 -10.63
CA LYS A 52 8.06 20.26 -10.28
C LYS A 52 7.47 20.43 -8.88
N MET A 53 7.15 19.35 -8.18
CA MET A 53 6.67 19.41 -6.80
C MET A 53 7.77 19.94 -5.87
N GLN A 54 7.43 20.96 -5.09
CA GLN A 54 8.32 21.48 -4.05
C GLN A 54 8.44 20.48 -2.92
N ARG A 55 9.68 20.17 -2.52
CA ARG A 55 9.97 19.26 -1.41
C ARG A 55 10.46 20.08 -0.22
N MET A 56 9.99 19.73 0.97
CA MET A 56 10.53 20.25 2.22
C MET A 56 11.75 19.42 2.66
N LYS A 57 12.64 20.01 3.47
CA LYS A 57 13.80 19.29 4.02
C LYS A 57 13.31 18.21 4.99
N VAL A 58 13.87 17.00 4.87
CA VAL A 58 13.54 15.87 5.75
C VAL A 58 13.75 16.22 7.23
N SER A 59 14.80 16.97 7.56
CA SER A 59 15.06 17.41 8.94
C SER A 59 13.90 18.22 9.52
N ARG A 60 13.31 19.11 8.71
CA ARG A 60 12.16 19.94 9.12
C ARG A 60 10.88 19.11 9.19
N THR A 61 10.64 18.24 8.21
CA THR A 61 9.47 17.34 8.24
C THR A 61 9.49 16.44 9.46
N ALA A 62 10.66 15.92 9.82
CA ALA A 62 10.81 15.06 10.99
C ALA A 62 10.49 15.82 12.29
N GLU A 63 10.94 17.06 12.41
CA GLU A 63 10.61 17.94 13.54
C GLU A 63 9.10 18.22 13.62
N GLU A 64 8.47 18.58 12.49
CA GLU A 64 7.02 18.82 12.44
C GLU A 64 6.20 17.58 12.84
N ILE A 65 6.59 16.40 12.35
CA ILE A 65 5.97 15.12 12.74
C ILE A 65 6.16 14.85 14.24
N MET A 66 7.38 15.04 14.75
CA MET A 66 7.69 14.81 16.16
C MET A 66 6.85 15.73 17.06
N ASN A 67 6.78 17.02 16.74
CA ASN A 67 6.00 17.99 17.50
C ASN A 67 4.52 17.62 17.50
N TYR A 68 3.96 17.26 16.35
CA TYR A 68 2.57 16.79 16.27
C TYR A 68 2.33 15.58 17.17
N CYS A 69 3.22 14.58 17.13
CA CYS A 69 3.09 13.40 18.00
C CYS A 69 3.16 13.77 19.48
N LEU A 70 4.05 14.68 19.88
CA LEU A 70 4.19 15.10 21.28
C LEU A 70 2.98 15.89 21.78
N GLU A 71 2.44 16.79 20.96
CA GLU A 71 1.25 17.58 21.28
C GLU A 71 0.02 16.69 21.50
N ASN A 72 -0.13 15.63 20.71
CA ASN A 72 -1.28 14.72 20.77
C ASN A 72 -1.05 13.50 21.67
N ALA A 73 0.15 13.31 22.21
CA ALA A 73 0.50 12.12 22.99
C ALA A 73 -0.35 11.99 24.28
N GLN A 74 -0.81 13.11 24.84
CA GLN A 74 -1.63 13.11 26.06
C GLN A 74 -3.08 12.67 25.80
N ASP A 75 -3.59 12.89 24.59
CA ASP A 75 -4.95 12.52 24.21
C ASP A 75 -5.02 11.10 23.61
N ASP A 76 -3.87 10.51 23.29
CA ASP A 76 -3.80 9.13 22.81
C ASP A 76 -3.94 8.13 23.98
N CYS A 77 -5.14 7.57 24.08
CA CYS A 77 -5.48 6.53 25.06
C CYS A 77 -4.59 5.27 24.98
N LEU A 78 -3.94 4.99 23.84
CA LEU A 78 -3.01 3.86 23.71
C LEU A 78 -1.62 4.18 24.27
N LEU A 79 -1.26 5.47 24.32
CA LEU A 79 0.00 5.95 24.90
C LEU A 79 -0.14 6.25 26.39
N GLN A 80 -1.20 6.95 26.82
CA GLN A 80 -1.44 7.26 28.24
C GLN A 80 -2.07 6.10 29.01
N GLY A 81 -2.64 5.12 28.30
CA GLY A 81 -3.44 4.06 28.87
C GLY A 81 -4.91 4.45 29.03
N ILE A 82 -5.79 3.46 28.85
CA ILE A 82 -7.22 3.69 28.96
C ILE A 82 -7.62 3.62 30.45
N PRO A 83 -8.21 4.69 31.03
CA PRO A 83 -8.68 4.65 32.41
C PRO A 83 -9.73 3.56 32.61
N ALA A 84 -9.84 3.04 33.84
CA ALA A 84 -10.74 1.93 34.16
C ALA A 84 -12.19 2.27 33.75
N GLY A 85 -12.74 1.50 32.81
CA GLY A 85 -14.10 1.68 32.30
C GLY A 85 -14.23 2.63 31.10
N GLY A 86 -13.16 3.27 30.63
CA GLY A 86 -13.14 4.01 29.36
C GLY A 86 -12.99 3.11 28.13
N ASN A 87 -12.52 1.86 28.29
CA ASN A 87 -12.34 0.93 27.19
C ASN A 87 -13.69 0.28 26.81
N PRO A 88 -14.24 0.55 25.61
CA PRO A 88 -15.51 -0.04 25.16
C PRO A 88 -15.45 -1.55 24.93
N TYR A 89 -14.25 -2.14 24.89
CA TYR A 89 -14.02 -3.58 24.69
C TYR A 89 -13.67 -4.33 25.98
N LYS A 90 -13.64 -3.67 27.14
CA LYS A 90 -13.34 -4.35 28.41
C LYS A 90 -14.54 -5.19 28.86
N GLU A 91 -14.30 -6.45 29.19
CA GLU A 91 -15.31 -7.40 29.69
C GLU A 91 -16.12 -6.82 30.86
N GLY A 92 -17.43 -7.06 30.85
CA GLY A 92 -18.38 -6.54 31.84
C GLY A 92 -19.16 -5.29 31.43
N LYS A 93 -18.91 -4.72 30.24
CA LYS A 93 -19.76 -3.70 29.61
C LYS A 93 -20.31 -4.23 28.28
N ASN A 94 -21.59 -4.02 27.99
CA ASN A 94 -22.16 -4.33 26.69
C ASN A 94 -21.46 -3.45 25.64
N CYS A 95 -20.84 -4.06 24.63
CA CYS A 95 -20.25 -3.34 23.51
C CYS A 95 -21.34 -2.47 22.86
N PRO A 96 -21.17 -1.13 22.77
CA PRO A 96 -22.17 -0.26 22.14
C PRO A 96 -22.26 -0.49 20.62
N VAL A 97 -21.32 -1.24 20.05
CA VAL A 97 -21.40 -1.77 18.68
C VAL A 97 -22.06 -3.16 18.76
N MET A 98 -23.37 -3.16 18.93
CA MET A 98 -24.32 -4.22 18.56
C MET A 98 -25.47 -3.55 17.82
#